data_AF-A0A7J8IVK4-F1
#
_entry.id   AF-A0A7J8IVK4-F1
#
_cell.length_a   1.000
_cell.length_b   1.000
_cell.length_c   1.000
_cell.angle_alpha   90.00
_cell.angle_beta   90.00
_cell.angle_gamma   90.00
#
_symmetry.space_group_name_H-M   'P 1'
#
loop_
_entity.id
_entity.type
_entity.pdbx_description
1 polymer ?
#
loop_
_entity_poly.entity_id
_entity_poly.type
_entity_poly.pdbx_seq_one_letter_code
_entity_poly.pdbx_strand_id
1 'polypeptide(L)'
;MLPFHHRDPGIVGLLTSDRLPPGRQIFYGMISDGMHTNPAALRIAHRAHPQGLVLVTDAIPALGLGNGRHTLGQQEVEVDGLTAYVAGTKTLSGSITPMDVCVRHFLQATESEWKEEREKNISQLPSARPPLGIEPATWACASTRSQTRTSQSMGGCSVH
;
A
#
# COMPACT_ATOMS: atom_id res chain seq x y z
N MET A 1 -14.14 -6.54 6.52
CA MET A 1 -14.74 -5.31 5.94
C MET A 1 -15.80 -5.70 4.93
N LEU A 2 -16.80 -4.84 4.71
CA LEU A 2 -17.76 -5.04 3.62
C LEU A 2 -17.06 -4.88 2.27
N PRO A 3 -17.24 -5.82 1.33
CA PRO A 3 -16.66 -5.71 0.00
C PRO A 3 -17.33 -4.58 -0.77
N PHE A 4 -16.63 -4.03 -1.76
CA PHE A 4 -17.22 -3.10 -2.71
C PHE A 4 -18.40 -3.75 -3.44
N HIS A 5 -19.55 -3.10 -3.42
CA HIS A 5 -20.73 -3.52 -4.17
C HIS A 5 -21.28 -2.35 -5.00
N HIS A 6 -21.62 -2.57 -6.27
CA HIS A 6 -22.05 -1.48 -7.16
C HIS A 6 -23.32 -0.72 -6.70
N ARG A 7 -24.20 -1.36 -5.93
CA ARG A 7 -25.37 -0.71 -5.29
C ARG A 7 -25.08 -0.07 -3.94
N ASP A 8 -23.99 -0.47 -3.31
CA ASP A 8 -23.55 0.04 -2.01
C ASP A 8 -22.02 0.03 -1.99
N PRO A 9 -21.39 1.10 -2.52
CA PRO A 9 -19.93 1.12 -2.72
C PRO A 9 -19.16 1.24 -1.40
N GLY A 10 -19.85 1.43 -0.28
CA GLY A 10 -19.27 1.54 1.05
C GLY A 10 -18.16 2.58 1.12
N ILE A 11 -17.10 2.27 1.88
CA ILE A 11 -15.96 3.17 2.09
C ILE A 11 -15.17 3.45 0.80
N VAL A 12 -15.14 2.50 -0.15
CA VAL A 12 -14.42 2.65 -1.42
C VAL A 12 -15.06 3.74 -2.29
N GLY A 13 -16.38 3.92 -2.20
CA GLY A 13 -17.09 4.99 -2.90
C GLY A 13 -16.67 6.40 -2.51
N LEU A 14 -15.99 6.58 -1.37
CA LEU A 14 -15.45 7.88 -0.97
C LEU A 14 -14.35 8.37 -1.92
N LEU A 15 -13.62 7.47 -2.58
CA LEU A 15 -12.54 7.83 -3.50
C LEU A 15 -13.01 8.68 -4.69
N THR A 16 -14.29 8.58 -5.06
CA THR A 16 -14.90 9.30 -6.18
C THR A 16 -16.00 10.26 -5.71
N SER A 17 -16.03 10.62 -4.44
CA SER A 17 -17.10 11.44 -3.86
C SER A 17 -16.79 12.94 -3.97
N ASP A 18 -17.66 13.69 -4.65
CA ASP A 18 -17.59 15.16 -4.73
C ASP A 18 -18.08 15.86 -3.47
N ARG A 19 -18.52 15.11 -2.45
CA ARG A 19 -19.10 15.66 -1.21
C ARG A 19 -18.06 15.99 -0.15
N LEU A 20 -16.78 16.00 -0.50
CA LEU A 20 -15.70 16.38 0.40
C LEU A 20 -15.73 17.91 0.65
N PRO A 21 -15.45 18.36 1.89
CA PRO A 21 -15.31 19.78 2.15
C PRO A 21 -14.24 20.41 1.26
N PRO A 22 -14.43 21.65 0.78
CA PRO A 22 -13.43 22.34 -0.03
C PRO A 22 -12.06 22.36 0.66
N GLY A 23 -11.00 22.05 -0.10
CA GLY A 23 -9.62 22.03 0.41
C GLY A 23 -9.25 20.77 1.21
N ARG A 24 -10.10 19.74 1.26
CA ARG A 24 -9.76 18.42 1.83
C ARG A 24 -9.55 17.38 0.75
N GLN A 25 -8.50 16.59 0.92
CA GLN A 25 -8.16 15.44 0.09
C GLN A 25 -8.21 14.16 0.93
N ILE A 26 -8.66 13.06 0.32
CA ILE A 26 -8.64 11.74 0.96
C ILE A 26 -7.32 11.06 0.60
N PHE A 27 -6.62 10.56 1.61
CA PHE A 27 -5.49 9.67 1.42
C PHE A 27 -5.90 8.23 1.75
N TYR A 28 -5.41 7.27 0.98
CA TYR A 28 -5.68 5.85 1.19
C TYR A 28 -4.42 5.01 0.96
N GLY A 29 -4.23 4.03 1.83
CA GLY A 29 -3.12 3.09 1.78
C GLY A 29 -3.43 1.92 0.85
N MET A 30 -2.48 1.53 0.01
CA MET A 30 -2.56 0.33 -0.83
C MET A 30 -1.29 -0.52 -0.67
N ILE A 31 -1.49 -1.83 -0.45
CA ILE A 31 -0.41 -2.81 -0.39
C ILE A 31 -0.19 -3.38 -1.78
N SER A 32 0.93 -3.03 -2.41
CA SER A 32 1.27 -3.43 -3.77
C SER A 32 2.29 -4.56 -3.83
N ASP A 33 2.15 -5.58 -2.98
CA ASP A 33 3.03 -6.74 -2.96
C ASP A 33 2.67 -7.84 -3.98
N GLY A 34 1.54 -7.69 -4.68
CA GLY A 34 1.04 -8.65 -5.66
C GLY A 34 0.22 -9.80 -5.06
N MET A 35 0.12 -9.87 -3.73
CA MET A 35 -0.63 -10.90 -3.01
C MET A 35 -1.85 -10.32 -2.31
N HIS A 36 -1.70 -9.21 -1.59
CA HIS A 36 -2.79 -8.55 -0.88
C HIS A 36 -3.76 -7.86 -1.85
N THR A 37 -3.22 -7.29 -2.92
CA THR A 37 -4.01 -6.54 -3.90
C THR A 37 -3.79 -7.08 -5.30
N ASN A 38 -4.88 -7.44 -5.97
CA ASN A 38 -4.83 -7.82 -7.39
C ASN A 38 -4.37 -6.61 -8.24
N PRO A 39 -3.50 -6.80 -9.25
CA PRO A 39 -3.07 -5.74 -10.15
C PRO A 39 -4.21 -4.93 -10.78
N ALA A 40 -5.35 -5.55 -11.09
CA ALA A 40 -6.52 -4.85 -11.61
C ALA A 40 -7.12 -3.87 -10.59
N ALA A 41 -7.17 -4.25 -9.32
CA ALA A 41 -7.64 -3.38 -8.24
C ALA A 41 -6.68 -2.21 -8.00
N LEU A 42 -5.36 -2.45 -8.07
CA LEU A 42 -4.33 -1.39 -8.04
C LEU A 42 -4.57 -0.32 -9.11
N ARG A 43 -4.84 -0.77 -10.33
CA ARG A 43 -5.11 0.11 -11.47
C ARG A 43 -6.42 0.90 -11.33
N ILE A 44 -7.49 0.25 -10.86
CA ILE A 44 -8.78 0.91 -10.63
C ILE A 44 -8.62 2.02 -9.59
N ALA A 45 -7.99 1.69 -8.45
CA ALA A 45 -7.79 2.66 -7.37
C ALA A 45 -6.92 3.84 -7.82
N HIS A 46 -5.78 3.56 -8.47
CA HIS A 46 -4.89 4.60 -8.99
C HIS A 46 -5.60 5.54 -9.98
N ARG A 47 -6.47 5.02 -10.86
CA ARG A 47 -7.26 5.85 -11.79
C ARG A 47 -8.34 6.67 -11.09
N ALA A 48 -8.97 6.11 -10.06
CA ALA A 48 -10.05 6.77 -9.35
C ALA A 48 -9.54 8.00 -8.59
N HIS A 49 -8.41 7.90 -7.89
CA HIS A 49 -7.87 9.02 -7.13
C HIS A 49 -6.32 8.98 -6.98
N PRO A 50 -5.56 9.31 -8.04
CA PRO A 50 -4.10 9.13 -8.03
C PRO A 50 -3.38 9.98 -6.97
N GLN A 51 -3.89 11.19 -6.69
CA GLN A 51 -3.27 12.12 -5.75
C GLN A 51 -3.38 11.70 -4.28
N GLY A 52 -4.38 10.87 -3.94
CA GLY A 52 -4.58 10.36 -2.59
C GLY A 52 -3.94 8.99 -2.32
N LEU A 53 -3.34 8.37 -3.34
CA LEU A 53 -2.76 7.05 -3.22
C LEU A 53 -1.47 7.08 -2.40
N VAL A 54 -1.38 6.27 -1.35
CA VAL A 54 -0.18 6.05 -0.55
C VAL A 54 0.18 4.58 -0.57
N LEU A 55 1.39 4.24 -1.02
CA LEU A 55 1.87 2.87 -0.95
C LEU A 55 2.30 2.53 0.48
N VAL A 56 1.80 1.40 0.96
CA VAL A 56 2.12 0.86 2.29
C VAL A 56 2.56 -0.59 2.14
N THR A 57 3.48 -1.05 2.98
CA THR A 57 3.92 -2.45 2.96
C THR A 57 3.03 -3.33 3.83
N ASP A 58 2.45 -2.77 4.91
CA ASP A 58 1.90 -3.57 6.01
C ASP A 58 2.89 -4.65 6.49
N ALA A 59 4.17 -4.27 6.52
CA ALA A 59 5.25 -5.18 6.82
C ALA A 59 5.22 -5.59 8.30
N ILE A 60 5.32 -6.89 8.54
CA ILE A 60 5.43 -7.43 9.90
C ILE A 60 6.90 -7.51 10.36
N PRO A 61 7.17 -7.51 11.67
CA PRO A 61 8.51 -7.70 12.25
C PRO A 61 9.34 -8.87 11.70
N ALA A 62 8.70 -9.88 11.08
CA ALA A 62 9.39 -10.98 10.43
C ALA A 62 10.08 -10.58 9.10
N LEU A 63 9.86 -9.37 8.60
CA LEU A 63 10.58 -8.81 7.46
C LEU A 63 12.08 -8.80 7.73
N GLY A 64 12.82 -9.61 6.97
CA GLY A 64 14.28 -9.73 7.07
C GLY A 64 14.77 -10.87 7.98
N LEU A 65 13.87 -11.64 8.62
CA LEU A 65 14.26 -12.77 9.48
C LEU A 65 14.43 -14.11 8.73
N GLY A 66 14.14 -14.13 7.42
CA GLY A 66 14.23 -15.32 6.58
C GLY A 66 13.06 -16.30 6.78
N ASN A 67 13.05 -17.36 5.96
CA ASN A 67 11.98 -18.37 6.00
C ASN A 67 11.98 -19.15 7.32
N GLY A 68 10.79 -19.51 7.80
CA GLY A 68 10.61 -20.28 9.01
C GLY A 68 9.51 -19.75 9.92
N ARG A 69 9.43 -20.33 11.11
CA ARG A 69 8.41 -19.98 12.11
C ARG A 69 8.94 -18.87 13.02
N HIS A 70 8.19 -17.78 13.12
CA HIS A 70 8.54 -16.60 13.90
C HIS A 70 7.40 -16.22 14.84
N THR A 71 7.74 -15.68 16.00
CA THR A 71 6.75 -15.25 17.00
C THR A 71 6.56 -13.74 16.91
N LEU A 72 5.33 -13.30 16.64
CA LEU A 72 4.91 -11.91 16.65
C LEU A 72 3.95 -11.66 17.81
N GLY A 73 4.50 -11.16 18.92
CA GLY A 73 3.73 -10.99 20.14
C GLY A 73 3.23 -12.35 20.65
N GLN A 74 1.91 -12.56 20.63
CA GLN A 74 1.28 -13.83 21.03
C GLN A 74 0.93 -14.74 19.84
N GLN A 75 1.15 -14.28 18.60
CA GLN A 75 0.82 -15.03 17.39
C GLN A 75 2.09 -15.64 16.79
N GLU A 76 2.01 -16.90 16.38
CA GLU A 76 3.05 -17.52 15.57
C GLU A 76 2.71 -17.39 14.10
N VAL A 77 3.70 -17.01 13.29
CA VAL A 77 3.59 -16.95 11.84
C VAL A 77 4.64 -17.83 11.20
N GLU A 78 4.31 -18.34 10.03
CA GLU A 78 5.22 -19.06 9.17
C GLU A 78 5.52 -18.20 7.95
N VAL A 79 6.81 -17.96 7.74
CA VAL A 79 7.34 -17.16 6.65
C VAL A 79 7.83 -18.08 5.55
N ASP A 80 7.23 -17.92 4.38
CA ASP A 80 7.64 -18.61 3.16
C ASP A 80 7.84 -17.58 2.04
N GLY A 81 9.11 -17.27 1.77
CA GLY A 81 9.52 -16.29 0.79
C GLY A 81 9.10 -14.87 1.17
N LEU A 82 8.17 -14.29 0.41
CA LEU A 82 7.64 -12.93 0.62
C LEU A 82 6.29 -12.91 1.35
N THR A 83 5.84 -14.08 1.83
CA THR A 83 4.51 -14.26 2.40
C THR A 83 4.57 -14.76 3.84
N ALA A 84 3.71 -14.20 4.69
CA ALA A 84 3.51 -14.64 6.06
C ALA A 84 2.14 -15.28 6.20
N TYR A 85 2.07 -16.44 6.83
CA TYR A 85 0.83 -17.10 7.20
C TYR A 85 0.73 -17.27 8.70
N VAL A 86 -0.47 -17.21 9.28
CA VAL A 86 -0.66 -17.62 10.68
C VAL A 86 -0.37 -19.11 10.78
N ALA A 87 0.51 -19.50 11.71
CA ALA A 87 1.01 -20.87 11.84
C ALA A 87 -0.14 -21.88 11.94
N GLY A 88 -0.09 -22.92 11.10
CA GLY A 88 -1.14 -23.94 11.02
C GLY A 88 -2.38 -23.56 10.21
N THR A 89 -2.38 -22.39 9.54
CA THR A 89 -3.47 -21.96 8.66
C THR A 89 -2.95 -21.46 7.32
N LYS A 90 -3.86 -21.10 6.40
CA LYS A 90 -3.55 -20.42 5.13
C LYS A 90 -3.92 -18.93 5.16
N THR A 91 -4.15 -18.38 6.34
CA THR A 91 -4.53 -16.97 6.52
C THR A 91 -3.29 -16.10 6.44
N LEU A 92 -3.27 -15.13 5.52
CA LEU A 92 -2.19 -14.15 5.41
C LEU A 92 -2.10 -13.31 6.68
N SER A 93 -0.88 -13.10 7.16
CA SER A 93 -0.58 -12.32 8.36
C SER A 93 0.36 -11.15 8.04
N GLY A 94 -0.17 -10.13 7.38
CA GLY A 94 0.58 -8.98 6.90
C GLY A 94 1.54 -9.33 5.76
N SER A 95 2.41 -8.39 5.39
CA SER A 95 3.38 -8.59 4.30
C SER A 95 4.81 -8.78 4.81
N ILE A 96 5.62 -9.44 4.00
CA ILE A 96 7.09 -9.56 4.17
C ILE A 96 7.78 -8.96 2.94
N THR A 97 7.04 -8.13 2.20
CA THR A 97 7.53 -7.48 0.99
C THR A 97 8.13 -6.12 1.35
N PRO A 98 9.40 -5.87 1.01
CA PRO A 98 10.02 -4.58 1.25
C PRO A 98 9.44 -3.51 0.31
N MET A 99 9.56 -2.25 0.72
CA MET A 99 8.94 -1.13 0.01
C MET A 99 9.40 -1.03 -1.45
N ASP A 100 10.68 -1.31 -1.75
CA ASP A 100 11.21 -1.25 -3.12
C ASP A 100 10.52 -2.24 -4.06
N VAL A 101 10.20 -3.45 -3.58
CA VAL A 101 9.43 -4.44 -4.34
C VAL A 101 8.00 -3.97 -4.54
N CYS A 102 7.37 -3.42 -3.50
CA CYS A 102 6.04 -2.81 -3.62
C CYS A 102 5.99 -1.71 -4.70
N VAL A 103 7.02 -0.84 -4.75
CA VAL A 103 7.13 0.19 -5.80
C VAL A 103 7.26 -0.44 -7.19
N ARG A 104 8.15 -1.42 -7.37
CA ARG A 104 8.35 -2.09 -8.67
C ARG A 104 7.07 -2.78 -9.14
N HIS A 105 6.37 -3.49 -8.27
CA HIS A 105 5.09 -4.12 -8.60
C HIS A 105 4.01 -3.09 -8.93
N PHE A 106 3.94 -1.98 -8.19
CA PHE A 106 3.00 -0.91 -8.49
C PHE A 106 3.27 -0.30 -9.87
N LEU A 107 4.53 0.01 -10.18
CA LEU A 107 4.94 0.51 -11.49
C LEU A 107 4.63 -0.52 -12.58
N GLN A 108 4.98 -1.78 -12.42
CA GLN A 108 4.63 -2.81 -13.40
C GLN A 108 3.12 -2.92 -13.62
N ALA A 109 2.32 -2.87 -12.56
CA ALA A 109 0.87 -2.97 -12.67
C ALA A 109 0.22 -1.75 -13.36
N THR A 110 0.80 -0.55 -13.22
CA THR A 110 0.25 0.70 -13.76
C THR A 110 0.90 1.14 -15.08
N GLU A 111 2.17 0.81 -15.31
CA GLU A 111 2.95 1.13 -16.52
C GLU A 111 2.78 0.12 -17.65
N SER A 112 2.39 -1.13 -17.37
CA SER A 112 2.16 -2.12 -18.45
C SER A 112 1.09 -1.65 -19.45
N GLU A 113 0.15 -0.83 -19.02
CA GLU A 113 -0.84 -0.20 -19.90
C GLU A 113 -0.26 0.92 -20.77
N TRP A 114 0.78 1.62 -20.30
CA TRP A 114 1.46 2.66 -21.09
C TRP A 114 2.20 2.09 -22.29
N LYS A 115 2.67 0.85 -22.22
CA LYS A 115 3.28 0.17 -23.38
C LYS A 115 2.22 -0.32 -24.37
N GLU A 116 1.14 -0.90 -23.87
CA GLU A 116 0.09 -1.48 -24.72
C GLU A 116 -0.74 -0.41 -25.47
N GLU A 117 -1.05 0.72 -24.81
CA GLU A 117 -1.71 1.87 -25.43
C GLU A 117 -0.80 2.58 -26.46
N ARG A 118 0.52 2.67 -26.19
CA ARG A 118 1.51 3.23 -27.13
C ARG A 118 1.69 2.39 -28.38
N GLU A 119 1.69 1.06 -28.26
CA GLU A 119 1.82 0.16 -29.41
C GLU A 119 0.58 0.19 -30.31
N LYS A 120 -0.62 0.39 -29.73
CA LYS A 120 -1.87 0.51 -30.50
C LYS A 120 -2.07 1.90 -31.15
N ASN A 121 -1.52 2.97 -30.57
CA ASN A 121 -1.70 4.36 -31.05
C ASN A 121 -0.47 4.99 -31.73
N ILE A 122 0.56 4.20 -32.07
CA ILE A 122 1.82 4.71 -32.65
C ILE A 122 1.66 5.47 -33.98
N SER A 123 0.52 5.34 -34.67
CA SER A 123 0.25 6.07 -35.92
C SER A 123 -0.43 7.44 -35.75
N GLN A 124 -0.85 7.86 -34.54
CA GLN A 124 -1.73 9.03 -34.40
C GLN A 124 -1.35 10.08 -33.33
N LEU A 125 -0.23 9.98 -32.61
CA LEU A 125 0.04 10.93 -31.51
C LEU A 125 1.28 11.83 -31.73
N PRO A 126 1.17 13.15 -31.49
CA PRO A 126 2.30 14.06 -31.47
C PRO A 126 3.23 13.74 -30.28
N SER A 127 4.51 14.05 -30.43
CA SER A 127 5.66 13.61 -29.61
C SER A 127 5.69 14.08 -28.14
N ALA A 128 4.56 14.43 -27.53
CA ALA A 128 4.50 14.94 -26.17
C ALA A 128 4.40 13.79 -25.16
N ARG A 129 5.42 13.68 -24.30
CA ARG A 129 5.42 12.85 -23.10
C ARG A 129 4.42 13.46 -22.11
N PRO A 130 3.34 12.77 -21.69
CA PRO A 130 2.50 13.29 -20.62
C PRO A 130 3.29 13.32 -19.31
N PRO A 131 3.01 14.29 -18.44
CA PRO A 131 3.68 14.38 -17.15
C PRO A 131 3.33 13.13 -16.34
N LEU A 132 4.36 12.36 -15.97
CA LEU A 132 4.25 11.39 -14.88
C LEU A 132 3.89 12.20 -13.63
N GLY A 133 2.60 12.29 -13.31
CA GLY A 133 2.09 12.99 -12.12
C GLY A 133 2.41 12.27 -10.81
N ILE A 134 3.56 11.59 -10.74
CA ILE A 134 4.09 10.96 -9.55
C ILE A 134 5.02 11.99 -8.90
N GLU A 135 4.43 12.97 -8.23
CA GLU A 135 5.19 13.87 -7.35
C GLU A 135 5.87 13.02 -6.25
N PRO A 136 7.16 13.25 -5.90
CA PRO A 136 7.91 12.41 -4.96
C PRO A 136 7.42 12.38 -3.49
N ALA A 137 6.23 12.91 -3.19
CA ALA A 137 5.92 13.42 -1.85
C ALA A 137 5.18 12.48 -0.88
N THR A 138 4.82 11.24 -1.24
CA THR A 138 3.94 10.44 -0.37
C THR A 138 4.38 8.98 -0.20
N TRP A 139 5.61 8.79 0.28
CA TRP A 139 6.13 7.48 0.69
C TRP A 139 6.05 7.37 2.21
N ALA A 140 5.14 6.55 2.74
CA ALA A 140 5.02 6.32 4.18
C ALA A 140 5.24 4.84 4.51
N CYS A 141 6.35 4.56 5.20
CA CYS A 141 6.58 3.25 5.81
C CYS A 141 5.84 3.19 7.15
N ALA A 142 4.57 2.78 7.14
CA ALA A 142 3.82 2.56 8.38
C ALA A 142 3.95 1.09 8.81
N SER A 143 4.94 0.79 9.64
CA SER A 143 4.89 -0.40 10.49
C SER A 143 3.94 -0.12 11.64
N THR A 144 2.99 -1.01 11.92
CA THR A 144 2.13 -0.97 13.11
C THR A 144 2.97 -1.09 14.39
N ARG A 145 3.58 0.01 14.85
CA ARG A 145 4.04 0.12 16.24
C ARG A 145 2.81 0.20 17.12
N SER A 146 2.57 -0.85 17.90
CA SER A 146 1.66 -0.75 19.03
C SER A 146 2.17 0.36 19.95
N GLN A 147 1.40 1.43 20.09
CA GLN A 147 1.66 2.43 21.12
C GLN A 147 1.23 1.83 22.46
N THR A 148 2.15 1.15 23.14
CA THR A 148 2.05 0.99 24.60
C THR A 148 2.53 2.28 25.23
N ARG A 149 1.57 3.15 25.50
CA ARG A 149 1.74 4.37 26.28
C ARG A 149 1.94 3.97 27.75
N THR A 150 3.18 3.74 28.18
CA THR A 150 3.53 3.75 29.60
C THR A 150 3.96 5.15 29.99
N SER A 151 3.04 5.85 30.65
CA SER A 151 3.35 7.03 31.45
C SER A 151 4.27 6.63 32.60
N GLN A 152 5.56 6.99 32.53
CA GLN A 152 6.36 7.17 33.73
C GLN A 152 7.19 8.45 33.61
N SER A 153 6.88 9.35 34.53
CA SER A 153 7.69 10.49 34.96
C SER A 153 9.11 10.07 35.30
N MET A 154 10.11 10.88 34.94
CA MET A 154 11.17 11.31 35.86
C MET A 154 12.15 12.28 35.16
N GLY A 155 12.46 13.38 35.84
CA GLY A 155 13.80 13.96 35.89
C GLY A 155 14.23 14.85 34.72
N GLY A 156 13.93 16.14 34.82
CA GLY A 156 14.67 17.15 34.08
C GLY A 156 16.12 17.19 34.56
N CYS A 157 17.06 17.08 33.62
CA CYS A 157 18.46 17.40 33.84
C CYS A 157 18.84 18.51 32.85
N SER A 158 19.12 19.69 33.40
CA SER A 158 19.54 20.89 32.70
C SER A 158 20.99 20.75 32.23
N VAL A 159 21.26 21.14 30.99
CA VAL A 159 22.63 21.44 30.54
C VAL A 159 22.58 22.74 29.74
N HIS A 160 22.78 23.86 30.44
CA HIS A 160 23.56 25.04 30.05
C HIS A 160 23.75 25.92 31.28
#